data_AF-A0A932UCY8-F1
#
_entry.id   AF-A0A932UCY8-F1
#
_cell.length_a   1.000
_cell.length_b   1.000
_cell.length_c   1.000
_cell.angle_alpha   90.00
_cell.angle_beta   90.00
_cell.angle_gamma   90.00
#
_symmetry.space_group_name_H-M   'P 1'
#
loop_
_entity.id
_entity.type
_entity.pdbx_description
1 polymer ?
#
loop_
_entity_poly.entity_id
_entity_poly.type
_entity_poly.pdbx_seq_one_letter_code
_entity_poly.pdbx_strand_id
1 'polypeptide(L)' 'MEKQDLEKSQLSPEELAEQEAAELPDREAMSLVNANIAAPVNLAAALNVLSDDSTAIAIAEQNAPIDQSI' A
#
# COMPACT_ATOMS: atom_id res chain seq x y z
N MET A 1 12.85 -11.42 -4.31
CA MET A 1 13.62 -10.84 -3.20
C MET A 1 12.67 -10.03 -2.32
N GLU A 2 11.53 -10.62 -1.94
CA GLU A 2 10.34 -9.88 -1.46
C GLU A 2 9.87 -10.34 -0.07
N LYS A 3 10.29 -11.56 0.34
CA LYS A 3 10.02 -12.10 1.68
C LYS A 3 10.86 -11.43 2.77
N GLN A 4 12.04 -10.91 2.42
CA GLN A 4 12.98 -10.32 3.38
C GLN A 4 12.54 -8.93 3.87
N ASP A 5 11.75 -8.19 3.07
CA ASP A 5 11.27 -6.86 3.47
C ASP A 5 10.02 -6.96 4.35
N LEU A 6 9.18 -7.98 4.15
CA LEU A 6 8.10 -8.35 5.07
C LEU A 6 8.63 -8.83 6.43
N GLU A 7 9.75 -9.55 6.45
CA GLU A 7 10.40 -10.00 7.69
C GLU A 7 11.02 -8.84 8.48
N LYS A 8 11.56 -7.81 7.81
CA LYS A 8 12.05 -6.58 8.47
C LYS A 8 10.94 -5.67 8.99
N SER A 9 9.70 -5.89 8.53
CA SER A 9 8.52 -5.12 8.92
C SER A 9 7.73 -5.75 10.08
N GLN A 10 8.12 -6.95 10.51
CA GLN A 10 7.47 -7.64 11.61
C GLN A 10 8.16 -7.26 12.92
N LEU A 11 7.37 -6.72 13.85
CA LEU A 11 7.83 -6.42 15.20
C LEU A 11 8.35 -7.69 15.88
N SER A 12 9.43 -7.55 16.66
CA SER A 12 9.93 -8.64 17.49
C SER A 12 8.89 -9.01 18.56
N PRO A 13 8.95 -10.22 19.14
CA PRO A 13 8.08 -10.60 20.24
C PRO A 13 8.17 -9.66 21.45
N GLU A 14 9.32 -9.02 21.67
CA GLU A 14 9.49 -8.00 22.72
C GLU A 14 8.80 -6.69 22.34
N GLU A 15 8.93 -6.23 21.10
CA GLU A 15 8.27 -5.01 20.62
C GLU A 15 6.74 -5.17 20.57
N LEU A 16 6.24 -6.37 20.27
CA LEU A 16 4.82 -6.73 20.35
C LEU A 16 4.30 -6.68 21.79
N ALA A 17 5.12 -7.05 22.78
CA ALA A 17 4.76 -7.00 24.19
C ALA A 17 4.74 -5.55 24.73
N GLU A 18 5.49 -4.64 24.11
CA GLU A 18 5.48 -3.21 24.39
C GLU A 18 4.32 -2.46 23.73
N GLN A 19 3.66 -3.06 22.75
CA GLN A 19 2.47 -2.48 22.13
C GLN A 19 1.23 -2.72 22.99
N GLU A 20 0.65 -1.63 23.50
CA GLU A 20 -0.66 -1.66 24.13
C GLU A 20 -1.74 -1.89 23.07
N ALA A 21 -2.43 -3.03 23.13
CA ALA A 21 -3.60 -3.28 22.32
C ALA A 21 -4.79 -2.48 22.88
N ALA A 22 -5.24 -1.47 22.14
CA ALA A 22 -6.51 -0.79 22.43
C ALA A 22 -7.69 -1.67 21.98
N GLU A 23 -8.74 -1.74 22.80
CA GLU A 23 -9.97 -2.44 22.43
C GLU A 23 -10.58 -1.77 21.19
N LEU A 24 -10.89 -2.57 20.17
CA LEU A 24 -11.53 -2.05 18.97
C LEU A 24 -12.94 -1.57 19.33
N PRO A 25 -13.34 -0.36 18.92
CA PRO A 25 -14.65 0.16 19.22
C PRO A 25 -15.73 -0.70 18.53
N ASP A 26 -16.97 -0.60 19.01
CA ASP A 26 -18.09 -1.37 18.48
C ASP A 26 -18.22 -1.22 16.95
N ARG A 27 -18.74 -2.26 16.29
CA ARG A 27 -18.85 -2.28 14.81
C ARG A 27 -19.57 -1.06 14.23
N GLU A 28 -20.49 -0.47 14.97
CA GLU A 28 -21.19 0.77 14.59
C GLU A 28 -20.24 1.97 14.56
N ALA A 29 -19.35 2.09 15.55
CA ALA A 29 -18.30 3.12 15.59
C ALA A 29 -17.19 2.85 14.56
N MET A 30 -16.82 1.58 14.32
CA MET A 30 -15.91 1.19 13.23
C MET A 30 -16.48 1.52 11.86
N SER A 31 -17.79 1.39 11.67
CA SER A 31 -18.49 1.71 10.42
C SER A 31 -18.47 3.21 10.09
N LEU A 32 -18.32 4.08 11.09
CA LEU A 32 -18.16 5.52 10.90
C LEU A 32 -16.73 5.89 10.46
N VAL A 33 -15.75 5.01 10.69
CA VAL A 33 -14.38 5.16 10.19
C VAL A 33 -14.32 4.64 8.76
N ASN A 34 -14.77 5.48 7.81
CA ASN A 34 -14.76 5.14 6.39
C ASN A 34 -13.37 5.45 5.78
N ALA A 35 -12.50 4.44 5.67
CA ALA A 35 -11.16 4.59 5.08
C ALA A 35 -11.17 4.26 3.58
N ASN A 36 -11.64 5.18 2.74
CA ASN A 36 -11.53 5.04 1.29
C ASN A 36 -10.16 5.56 0.81
N ILE A 37 -9.30 4.66 0.31
CA ILE A 37 -7.98 4.99 -0.23
C ILE A 37 -7.97 4.69 -1.74
N ALA A 38 -7.86 5.74 -2.56
CA ALA A 38 -7.53 5.60 -3.98
C ALA A 38 -6.06 5.96 -4.20
N ALA A 39 -5.27 4.99 -4.65
CA ALA A 39 -3.85 5.18 -4.96
C ALA A 39 -3.58 4.81 -6.42
N PRO A 40 -3.60 5.80 -7.34
CA PRO A 40 -3.26 5.55 -8.74
C PRO A 40 -1.76 5.22 -8.87
N VAL A 41 -1.42 4.08 -9.48
CA VAL A 41 -0.02 3.66 -9.70
C VAL A 41 0.26 3.56 -11.19
N ASN A 42 1.34 4.19 -11.64
CA ASN A 42 1.87 4.09 -13.01
C ASN A 42 3.33 3.63 -12.95
N LEU A 43 3.69 2.54 -13.63
CA LEU A 43 5.03 1.94 -13.58
C LEU A 43 5.58 1.73 -15.00
N ALA A 44 6.70 2.38 -15.30
CA ALA A 44 7.53 2.11 -16.48
C ALA A 44 8.82 1.40 -16.04
N ALA A 45 8.93 0.10 -16.30
CA ALA A 45 10.14 -0.68 -15.98
C ALA A 45 10.69 -1.37 -17.24
N ALA A 46 11.99 -1.20 -17.52
CA ALA A 46 12.72 -1.90 -18.57
C ALA A 46 13.93 -2.62 -17.97
N LEU A 47 14.15 -3.88 -18.39
CA LEU A 47 15.33 -4.68 -18.07
C LEU A 47 16.25 -4.73 -19.29
N ASN A 48 17.44 -4.13 -19.18
CA ASN A 48 18.40 -4.01 -20.28
C ASN A 48 19.62 -4.92 -20.06
N VAL A 49 19.47 -6.23 -20.29
CA VAL A 49 20.65 -7.09 -20.48
C VAL A 49 20.95 -7.12 -21.97
N LEU A 50 21.95 -6.32 -22.39
CA LEU A 50 22.48 -6.22 -23.76
C LEU A 50 21.59 -5.55 -24.84
N SER A 51 20.57 -4.75 -24.47
CA SER A 51 19.72 -4.06 -25.46
C SER A 51 20.07 -2.58 -25.58
N ASP A 52 20.67 -2.20 -26.70
CA ASP A 52 20.74 -0.80 -27.14
C ASP A 52 19.32 -0.32 -27.56
N ASP A 53 19.04 0.98 -27.49
CA ASP A 53 17.72 1.63 -27.80
C ASP A 53 16.50 1.29 -26.91
N SER A 54 16.69 0.66 -25.75
CA SER A 54 15.56 0.32 -24.87
C SER A 54 14.96 1.56 -24.19
N THR A 55 13.74 1.94 -24.59
CA THR A 55 13.00 3.10 -24.07
C THR A 55 11.69 2.63 -23.43
N ALA A 56 11.56 2.76 -22.10
CA ALA A 56 10.30 2.50 -21.40
C ALA A 56 9.54 3.81 -21.17
N ILE A 57 8.36 3.93 -21.77
CA ILE A 57 7.45 5.07 -21.60
C ILE A 57 6.12 4.54 -21.08
N ALA A 58 5.67 4.99 -19.92
CA ALA A 58 4.33 4.72 -19.41
C ALA A 58 3.54 6.02 -19.32
N ILE A 59 2.69 6.26 -20.33
CA ILE A 59 1.73 7.37 -20.32
C ILE A 59 0.43 6.81 -19.72
N ALA A 60 -0.05 7.42 -18.64
CA ALA A 60 -1.31 7.04 -18.01
C ALA A 60 -2.11 8.28 -17.62
N GLU A 61 -3.35 8.37 -18.09
CA GLU A 61 -4.36 9.29 -17.56
C GLU A 61 -5.06 8.58 -16.40
N GLN A 62 -4.94 9.14 -15.19
CA GLN A 62 -5.46 8.51 -13.98
C GLN A 62 -6.63 9.33 -13.43
N ASN A 63 -7.83 8.76 -13.47
CA ASN A 63 -9.05 9.34 -12.90
C ASN A 63 -9.47 8.53 -11.67
N ALA A 64 -9.54 9.15 -10.51
CA ALA A 64 -9.90 8.50 -9.25
C ALA A 64 -11.03 9.27 -8.54
N PRO A 65 -12.26 9.28 -9.10
CA PRO A 65 -13.40 9.90 -8.45
C PRO A 65 -13.79 9.06 -7.22
N ILE A 66 -13.88 9.72 -6.06
CA ILE A 66 -14.32 9.08 -4.82
C ILE A 66 -15.65 9.70 -4.42
N ASP A 67 -16.71 8.88 -4.35
CA ASP A 67 -18.02 9.27 -3.86
C ASP A 67 -18.25 8.67 -2.47
N GLN A 68 -18.53 9.52 -1.49
CA GLN A 68 -18.72 9.14 -0.10
C GLN A 68 -19.98 9.82 0.43
N SER A 69 -21.14 9.23 0.15
CA SER A 69 -22.38 9.58 0.82
C SER A 69 -22.43 8.97 2.22
N ILE A 70 -23.03 9.69 3.17
CA ILE A 70 -23.31 9.23 4.54
C ILE A 70 -24.33 8.09 4.59
#